data_AF-A0A5D9CPI6-F1
#
_entry.id   AF-A0A5D9CPI6-F1
#
_cell.length_a   1.000
_cell.length_b   1.000
_cell.length_c   1.000
_cell.angle_alpha   90.00
_cell.angle_beta   90.00
_cell.angle_gamma   90.00
#
_symmetry.space_group_name_H-M   'P 1'
#
loop_
_entity.id
_entity.type
_entity.pdbx_description
1 polymer ?
#
loop_
_entity_poly.entity_id
_entity_poly.type
_entity_poly.pdbx_seq_one_letter_code
_entity_poly.pdbx_strand_id
1 'polypeptide(L)' 'MGKLAVGQIYGCKPIVALGGNRALESLTIYDALPHMVILGQAHDMQLMENAAFPPRPVRGIGS' A
#
# COMPACT_ATOMS: atom_id res chain seq x y z
N MET A 1 10.85 15.81 0.61
CA MET A 1 10.13 15.30 -0.58
C MET A 1 9.25 16.41 -1.11
N GLY A 2 9.23 16.64 -2.43
CA GLY A 2 8.45 17.72 -3.05
C GLY A 2 6.94 17.44 -3.04
N LYS A 3 6.12 18.40 -3.47
CA LYS A 3 4.67 18.24 -3.59
C LYS A 3 4.33 17.19 -4.68
N LEU A 4 3.37 16.31 -4.40
CA LEU A 4 2.85 15.35 -5.39
C LEU A 4 2.16 16.08 -6.54
N ALA A 5 2.43 15.64 -7.77
CA ALA A 5 1.62 15.98 -8.93
C ALA A 5 0.38 15.08 -9.03
N VAL A 6 -0.54 15.44 -9.93
CA VAL A 6 -1.69 14.58 -10.27
C VAL A 6 -1.16 13.24 -10.79
N GLY A 7 -1.72 12.14 -10.29
CA GLY A 7 -1.31 10.79 -10.68
C GLY A 7 -0.06 10.28 -9.97
N GLN A 8 0.42 10.96 -8.93
CA GLN A 8 1.56 10.51 -8.13
C GLN A 8 1.18 10.17 -6.69
N ILE A 9 1.94 9.27 -6.08
CA ILE A 9 1.82 8.89 -4.66
C ILE A 9 3.19 8.83 -3.98
N TYR A 10 3.19 8.86 -2.66
CA TYR A 10 4.35 8.43 -1.88
C TYR A 10 4.33 6.92 -1.68
N GLY A 11 5.44 6.25 -2.00
CA GLY A 11 5.61 4.82 -1.78
C GLY A 11 7.05 4.52 -1.35
N CYS A 12 7.27 3.36 -0.75
CA CYS A 12 8.61 2.94 -0.34
C CYS A 12 9.39 2.40 -1.55
N LYS A 13 10.71 2.60 -1.56
CA LYS A 13 11.66 2.00 -2.51
C LYS A 13 12.69 1.16 -1.75
N PRO A 14 12.78 -0.16 -1.98
CA PRO A 14 11.92 -0.98 -2.86
C PRO A 14 10.44 -0.97 -2.45
N ILE A 15 9.53 -1.35 -3.35
CA ILE A 15 8.10 -1.46 -3.04
C ILE A 15 7.93 -2.43 -1.87
N VAL A 16 7.10 -2.07 -0.88
CA VAL A 16 6.96 -2.86 0.37
C VAL A 16 6.60 -4.31 0.09
N ALA A 17 5.71 -4.54 -0.88
CA ALA A 17 5.31 -5.88 -1.30
C ALA A 17 6.44 -6.73 -1.92
N LEU A 18 7.54 -6.08 -2.32
CA LEU A 18 8.72 -6.70 -2.91
C LEU A 18 9.92 -6.69 -1.94
N GLY A 19 9.67 -6.65 -0.63
CA GLY A 19 10.72 -6.67 0.40
C GLY A 19 11.24 -5.28 0.80
N GLY A 20 10.54 -4.21 0.41
CA GLY A 20 10.84 -2.86 0.87
C GLY A 20 10.59 -2.65 2.37
N ASN A 21 11.37 -1.76 2.98
CA ASN A 21 11.14 -1.32 4.36
C ASN A 21 10.28 -0.04 4.39
N ARG A 22 9.64 0.22 5.52
CA ARG A 22 8.75 1.39 5.73
C ARG A 22 9.47 2.57 6.40
N ALA A 23 10.78 2.68 6.20
CA ALA A 23 11.58 3.75 6.78
C ALA A 23 11.33 5.07 6.02
N LEU A 24 11.49 6.22 6.69
CA LEU A 24 11.19 7.52 6.06
C LEU A 24 12.13 7.79 4.88
N GLU A 25 13.37 7.34 4.97
CA GLU A 25 14.40 7.42 3.94
C GLU A 25 14.11 6.56 2.70
N SER A 26 13.23 5.55 2.81
CA SER A 26 12.81 4.75 1.66
C SER A 26 11.64 5.38 0.89
N LEU A 27 11.00 6.42 1.46
CA LEU A 27 9.86 7.06 0.84
C LEU A 27 10.28 7.89 -0.37
N THR A 28 9.64 7.62 -1.51
CA THR A 28 9.87 8.30 -2.77
C THR A 28 8.55 8.55 -3.50
N ILE A 29 8.58 9.39 -4.53
CA ILE A 29 7.42 9.68 -5.36
C ILE A 29 7.37 8.64 -6.48
N TYR A 30 6.22 7.99 -6.63
CA TYR A 30 5.92 7.06 -7.73
C TYR A 30 4.75 7.55 -8.56
N ASP A 31 4.70 7.10 -9.81
CA ASP A 31 3.45 7.08 -10.57
C ASP A 31 2.45 6.13 -9.91
N ALA A 32 1.25 6.65 -9.67
CA ALA A 32 0.23 6.01 -8.86
C ALA A 32 -0.21 4.67 -9.45
N LEU A 33 -0.50 4.63 -10.76
CA LEU A 33 -1.06 3.47 -11.42
C LEU A 33 -0.14 2.23 -11.36
N PRO A 34 1.11 2.26 -11.87
CA PRO A 34 1.97 1.08 -11.84
C PRO A 34 2.28 0.63 -10.41
N HIS A 35 2.46 1.57 -9.48
CA HIS A 35 2.74 1.24 -8.09
C HIS A 35 1.55 0.55 -7.42
N MET A 36 0.33 1.08 -7.60
CA MET A 36 -0.88 0.48 -7.03
C MET A 36 -1.23 -0.87 -7.66
N VAL A 37 -0.99 -1.06 -8.96
CA VAL A 37 -1.19 -2.36 -9.62
C VAL A 37 -0.30 -3.43 -8.98
N ILE A 38 0.98 -3.12 -8.74
CA ILE A 38 1.89 -4.05 -8.06
C ILE A 38 1.39 -4.38 -6.65
N LEU A 39 1.00 -3.37 -5.87
CA LEU A 39 0.50 -3.58 -4.50
C LEU A 39 -0.79 -4.40 -4.47
N GLY A 40 -1.71 -4.16 -5.40
CA GLY A 40 -2.99 -4.85 -5.48
C GLY A 40 -2.88 -6.31 -5.94
N GLN A 41 -1.80 -6.68 -6.65
CA GLN A 41 -1.56 -8.05 -7.10
C GLN A 41 -0.65 -8.85 -6.17
N ALA A 42 0.18 -8.19 -5.38
CA ALA A 42 1.22 -8.88 -4.62
C ALA A 42 0.71 -9.59 -3.35
N HIS A 43 -0.48 -9.25 -2.85
CA HIS A 43 -1.02 -9.79 -1.61
C HIS A 43 -2.53 -9.98 -1.66
N ASP A 44 -3.02 -10.95 -0.88
CA ASP A 44 -4.44 -11.13 -0.64
C ASP A 44 -5.00 -9.96 0.17
N MET A 45 -6.08 -9.36 -0.31
CA MET A 45 -6.77 -8.29 0.40
C MET A 45 -7.75 -8.88 1.42
N GLN A 46 -7.73 -8.35 2.65
CA GLN A 46 -8.65 -8.73 3.72
C GLN A 46 -9.66 -7.63 3.99
N LEU A 47 -10.93 -8.01 4.14
CA LEU A 47 -11.96 -7.15 4.72
C LEU A 47 -11.77 -7.12 6.23
N MET A 48 -11.69 -5.92 6.80
CA MET A 48 -11.50 -5.69 8.24
C MET A 48 -12.74 -5.01 8.83
N GLU A 49 -13.20 -5.50 9.99
CA GLU A 49 -14.14 -4.80 10.86
C GLU A 49 -13.37 -3.80 11.70
N ASN A 50 -13.70 -2.51 11.54
CA ASN A 50 -12.93 -1.40 12.10
C ASN A 50 -13.72 -0.56 13.11
N ALA A 51 -15.01 -0.84 13.33
CA ALA A 51 -15.81 -0.18 14.37
C ALA A 51 -15.49 -0.72 15.78
N ALA A 52 -14.98 -1.94 15.88
CA ALA A 52 -14.51 -2.54 17.12
C ALA A 52 -12.98 -2.44 17.26
N PHE A 53 -12.48 -2.21 18.49
CA PHE A 53 -11.06 -2.22 18.80
C PHE A 53 -10.67 -3.46 19.62
N PRO A 54 -9.62 -4.22 19.25
CA PRO A 54 -8.82 -4.03 18.04
C PRO A 54 -9.59 -4.41 16.76
N PRO A 55 -9.25 -3.81 15.61
CA PRO A 55 -9.83 -4.20 14.32
C PRO A 55 -9.65 -5.71 14.07
N ARG A 56 -10.67 -6.35 13.49
CA ARG A 56 -10.69 -7.81 13.29
C ARG A 56 -10.83 -8.17 11.81
N PRO A 57 -10.15 -9.21 11.32
CA PRO A 57 -10.38 -9.72 9.99
C PRO A 57 -11.78 -10.37 9.91
N VAL A 58 -12.50 -10.08 8.82
CA VAL A 58 -13.82 -10.66 8.53
C VAL A 58 -13.67 -11.80 7.53
N ARG A 59 -13.01 -11.54 6.39
CA ARG A 59 -12.77 -12.52 5.31
C ARG A 59 -11.76 -11.98 4.29
N GLY A 60 -11.33 -12.85 3.36
CA GLY A 60 -10.65 -12.42 2.13
C GLY A 60 -11.60 -11.72 1.15
N ILE A 61 -11.08 -10.78 0.37
CA ILE A 61 -11.79 -10.20 -0.76
C ILE A 61 -11.74 -11.20 -1.93
N GLY A 62 -12.90 -11.49 -2.54
CA GLY A 62 -13.01 -12.43 -3.66
C GLY A 62 -13.21 -13.90 -3.26
N SER A 63 -13.16 -14.21 -1.96
CA SER A 63 -13.62 -15.47 -1.35
C SER A 63 -15.03 -15.37 -0.78
#